data_AF-A0A2X3JYM9-F1
#
_entry.id   AF-A0A2X3JYM9-F1
#
_cell.length_a   1.000
_cell.length_b   1.000
_cell.length_c   1.000
_cell.angle_alpha   90.00
_cell.angle_beta   90.00
_cell.angle_gamma   90.00
#
_symmetry.space_group_name_H-M   'P 1'
#
loop_
_entity.id
_entity.type
_entity.pdbx_description
1 polymer ?
#
loop_
_entity_poly.entity_id
_entity_poly.type
_entity_poly.pdbx_seq_one_letter_code
_entity_poly.pdbx_strand_id
1 'polypeptide(L)' 'MPQMVQDIMLTMPTTHFVSLAQAILYRGAGFEIVWPQFLTLMAIGGAFFTIALLRFRKTIGTMA' A
#
# COMPACT_ATOMS: atom_id res chain seq x y z
N MET A 1 0.44 35.41 -4.36
CA MET A 1 -0.82 35.05 -5.04
C MET A 1 -1.95 35.20 -4.02
N PRO A 2 -3.16 35.68 -4.41
CA PRO A 2 -4.23 36.03 -3.47
C PRO A 2 -4.74 34.80 -2.68
N GLN A 3 -4.70 34.88 -1.36
CA GLN A 3 -4.96 33.77 -0.43
C GLN A 3 -6.34 33.12 -0.61
N MET A 4 -7.36 33.90 -0.97
CA MET A 4 -8.72 33.42 -1.17
C MET A 4 -8.84 32.41 -2.33
N VAL A 5 -7.99 32.54 -3.36
CA VAL A 5 -7.97 31.60 -4.49
C VAL A 5 -7.24 30.30 -4.12
N GLN A 6 -6.28 30.38 -3.18
CA GLN A 6 -5.54 29.22 -2.67
C GLN A 6 -6.44 28.31 -1.82
N ASP A 7 -7.28 28.89 -0.96
CA ASP A 7 -8.20 28.13 -0.12
C ASP A 7 -9.29 27.42 -0.94
N ILE A 8 -9.74 28.02 -2.04
CA ILE A 8 -10.70 27.39 -2.96
C ILE A 8 -10.02 26.24 -3.75
N MET A 9 -8.79 26.44 -4.23
CA MET A 9 -8.01 25.38 -4.88
C MET A 9 -7.74 24.17 -3.97
N LEU A 10 -7.63 24.35 -2.65
CA LEU A 10 -7.48 23.24 -1.69
C LEU A 10 -8.75 22.37 -1.60
N THR A 11 -9.91 22.88 -2.02
CA THR A 11 -11.15 22.09 -2.11
C THR A 11 -11.38 21.47 -3.48
N MET A 12 -10.56 21.84 -4.48
CA MET A 12 -10.70 21.33 -5.83
C MET A 12 -10.03 19.95 -6.00
N PRO A 13 -10.77 18.92 -6.48
CA PRO A 13 -10.23 17.57 -6.68
C PRO A 13 -9.12 17.52 -7.76
N THR A 14 -9.01 18.54 -8.61
CA THR A 14 -7.95 18.69 -9.59
C THR A 14 -6.58 18.92 -8.94
N THR A 15 -6.50 19.56 -7.78
CA THR A 15 -5.24 19.79 -7.03
C THR A 15 -4.72 18.49 -6.44
N HIS A 16 -5.62 17.64 -5.93
CA HIS A 16 -5.28 16.29 -5.47
C HIS A 16 -4.86 15.38 -6.63
N PHE A 17 -5.56 15.44 -7.77
CA PHE A 17 -5.22 14.67 -8.96
C PHE A 17 -3.85 15.08 -9.53
N VAL A 18 -3.56 16.38 -9.62
CA VAL A 18 -2.26 16.88 -10.10
C VAL A 18 -1.15 16.55 -9.10
N SER A 19 -1.38 16.61 -7.78
CA SER A 19 -0.38 16.19 -6.79
C SER A 19 -0.09 14.68 -6.85
N LEU A 20 -1.11 13.84 -7.08
CA LEU A 20 -0.95 12.39 -7.28
C LEU A 20 -0.22 12.11 -8.61
N ALA A 21 -0.65 12.74 -9.69
CA ALA A 21 -0.01 12.61 -10.99
C ALA A 21 1.44 13.11 -10.96
N GLN A 22 1.74 14.18 -10.23
CA GLN A 22 3.10 14.68 -10.07
C GLN A 22 3.97 13.79 -9.16
N ALA A 23 3.39 13.19 -8.12
CA ALA A 23 4.06 12.19 -7.30
C ALA A 23 4.39 10.91 -8.10
N ILE A 24 3.55 10.56 -9.08
CA ILE A 24 3.76 9.41 -9.97
C ILE A 24 4.71 9.75 -11.15
N LEU A 25 4.60 10.93 -11.77
CA LEU A 25 5.38 11.31 -12.97
C LEU A 25 6.73 11.99 -12.70
N TYR A 26 6.83 12.91 -11.72
CA TYR A 26 7.98 13.85 -11.65
C TYR A 26 9.03 13.51 -10.60
N ARG A 27 8.74 12.63 -9.65
CA ARG A 27 9.65 12.32 -8.55
C ARG A 27 9.82 10.81 -8.48
N GLY A 28 10.68 10.25 -9.35
CA GLY A 28 10.96 8.82 -9.46
C GLY A 28 10.69 8.07 -8.16
N ALA A 29 9.53 7.41 -8.10
CA ALA A 29 9.03 6.73 -6.92
C ALA A 29 9.89 5.49 -6.69
N GLY A 30 11.08 5.72 -6.12
CA GLY A 30 12.04 4.70 -5.81
C GLY A 30 11.42 3.67 -4.86
N PHE A 31 12.08 2.52 -4.79
CA PHE A 31 11.75 1.39 -3.93
C PHE A 31 11.33 1.81 -2.51
N GLU A 32 11.86 2.92 -1.98
CA GLU A 32 11.49 3.64 -0.73
C GLU A 32 9.98 3.83 -0.47
N ILE A 33 9.15 4.04 -1.49
CA ILE A 33 7.70 4.26 -1.30
C ILE A 33 6.92 2.93 -1.30
N VAL A 34 7.39 1.96 -2.10
CA VAL A 34 6.68 0.71 -2.39
C VAL A 34 7.10 -0.42 -1.45
N TRP A 35 8.34 -0.41 -0.95
CA TRP A 35 8.88 -1.47 -0.07
C TRP A 35 8.05 -1.70 1.20
N PRO A 36 7.43 -0.68 1.87
CA PRO A 36 6.62 -0.95 3.04
C PRO A 36 5.34 -1.71 2.67
N GLN A 37 4.79 -1.45 1.48
CA GLN A 37 3.60 -2.12 0.95
C GLN A 37 3.94 -3.58 0.58
N PHE A 38 5.09 -3.81 -0.06
CA PHE A 38 5.60 -5.15 -0.33
C PHE A 38 5.86 -5.94 0.96
N LEU A 39 6.46 -5.32 1.99
CA LEU A 39 6.71 -5.95 3.29
C LEU A 39 5.39 -6.33 3.98
N THR A 40 4.39 -5.45 3.92
CA THR A 40 3.05 -5.72 4.47
C THR A 40 2.39 -6.90 3.77
N LEU A 41 2.44 -6.93 2.43
CA LEU A 41 1.88 -8.03 1.65
C LEU A 41 2.60 -9.36 1.94
N MET A 42 3.93 -9.32 2.06
CA MET A 42 4.74 -10.49 2.40
C MET A 42 4.47 -10.98 3.82
N ALA A 43 4.26 -10.08 4.78
CA ALA A 43 3.89 -10.42 6.16
C ALA A 43 2.50 -11.09 6.23
N ILE A 44 1.50 -10.52 5.54
CA ILE A 44 0.15 -11.10 5.48
C ILE A 44 0.20 -12.47 4.81
N GLY A 45 0.81 -12.56 3.61
CA GLY A 45 0.94 -13.81 2.88
C GLY A 45 1.68 -14.88 3.68
N GLY A 46 2.79 -14.50 4.32
CA GLY A 46 3.56 -15.38 5.21
C GLY A 46 2.75 -15.88 6.39
N ALA A 47 2.03 -15.00 7.09
CA ALA A 47 1.20 -15.38 8.24
C ALA A 47 0.10 -16.38 7.83
N PHE A 48 -0.65 -16.09 6.76
CA PHE A 48 -1.68 -17.00 6.27
C PHE A 48 -1.09 -18.33 5.80
N PHE A 49 0.03 -18.30 5.09
CA PHE A 49 0.71 -19.51 4.62
C PHE A 49 1.20 -20.37 5.79
N THR A 50 1.82 -19.76 6.80
CA THR A 50 2.27 -20.47 8.01
C THR A 50 1.10 -21.08 8.76
N ILE A 51 -0.01 -20.35 8.93
CA ILE A 51 -1.22 -20.88 9.57
C ILE A 51 -1.77 -22.06 8.77
N ALA A 52 -1.89 -21.92 7.45
CA ALA A 52 -2.35 -22.99 6.57
C ALA A 52 -1.43 -24.22 6.64
N LEU A 53 -0.11 -24.02 6.64
CA LEU A 53 0.89 -25.08 6.77
C LEU A 53 0.80 -25.81 8.12
N LEU A 54 0.68 -25.06 9.22
CA LEU A 54 0.52 -25.64 10.56
C LEU A 54 -0.79 -26.43 10.67
N ARG A 55 -1.88 -25.91 10.11
CA ARG A 55 -3.16 -26.63 10.06
C ARG A 55 -3.05 -27.89 9.21
N PHE A 56 -2.42 -27.82 8.05
CA PHE A 56 -2.23 -28.96 7.16
C PHE A 56 -1.41 -30.07 7.83
N ARG A 57 -0.31 -29.71 8.50
CA ARG A 57 0.52 -30.67 9.27
C ARG A 57 -0.26 -31.30 10.42
N LYS A 58 -1.07 -30.53 11.15
CA LYS A 58 -1.92 -31.06 12.22
C LYS A 58 -2.98 -32.03 11.68
N THR A 59 -3.67 -31.68 10.60
CA THR A 59 -4.70 -32.53 10.00
C THR A 59 -4.13 -33.86 9.51
N ILE A 60 -2.95 -33.85 8.87
CA ILE A 60 -2.28 -35.08 8.44
C ILE A 60 -1.88 -35.95 9.65
N GLY A 61 -1.36 -35.35 10.73
CA GLY A 61 -1.01 -36.09 11.94
C GLY A 61 -2.21 -36.69 12.69
N THR A 62 -3.42 -36.16 12.49
CA THR A 62 -4.67 -36.71 13.05
C THR A 62 -5.36 -37.75 12.16
N MET A 63 -4.91 -37.94 10.91
CA MET A 63 -5.44 -38.98 10.01
C MET A 63 -4.58 -40.27 9.99
N ALA A 64 -3.46 -40.29 10.70
CA ALA A 64 -2.66 -41.49 10.96
C ALA A 64 -3.00 -42.04 12.35
#